data_AF-A0A2H0R5W4-F1
#
_entry.id   AF-A0A2H0R5W4-F1
#
_cell.length_a   1.000
_cell.length_b   1.000
_cell.length_c   1.000
_cell.angle_alpha   90.00
_cell.angle_beta   90.00
_cell.angle_gamma   90.00
#
_symmetry.space_group_name_H-M   'P 1'
#
loop_
_entity.id
_entity.type
_entity.pdbx_description
1 polymer ?
#
loop_
_entity_poly.entity_id
_entity_poly.type
_entity_poly.pdbx_seq_one_letter_code
_entity_poly.pdbx_strand_id
1 'polypeptide(L)'
;MSDEESEKIKAFLCFDANLPNLERCKTNCASSKKSLCIHGFKNKVKVEVCDPKRFHAWSDLRVFTWFLGNIFVNIANGIILPNDCLLMILTKDRNFIEDVKKEWEEKRLWEHLSFVFSNNSISCGRLEVFVQQIDCLNYGNSRTDNLRCAFEKVNSFFLSKNNSQTD
;
A
#
# COMPACT_ATOMS: atom_id res chain seq x y z
N MET A 1 -19.68 1.33 -30.04
CA MET A 1 -19.44 0.80 -28.70
C MET A 1 -18.15 1.43 -28.26
N SER A 2 -18.23 2.38 -27.34
CA SER A 2 -17.07 3.14 -26.87
C SER A 2 -16.12 2.21 -26.15
N ASP A 3 -14.89 2.15 -26.63
CA ASP A 3 -13.74 1.65 -25.89
C ASP A 3 -13.58 2.50 -24.62
N GLU A 4 -14.31 2.14 -23.56
CA GLU A 4 -13.82 2.42 -22.21
C GLU A 4 -12.56 1.55 -22.07
N GLU A 5 -11.42 2.08 -22.53
CA GLU A 5 -10.14 1.67 -21.98
C GLU A 5 -10.32 1.74 -20.47
N SER A 6 -10.53 0.58 -19.84
CA SER A 6 -10.50 0.44 -18.40
C SER A 6 -9.16 1.02 -17.96
N GLU A 7 -9.16 2.29 -17.56
CA GLU A 7 -7.92 2.98 -17.21
C GLU A 7 -7.21 2.10 -16.18
N LYS A 8 -6.01 1.64 -16.51
CA LYS A 8 -5.34 0.65 -15.66
C LYS A 8 -4.93 1.30 -14.35
N ILE A 9 -4.99 0.54 -13.26
CA ILE A 9 -4.60 1.08 -11.95
C ILE A 9 -3.10 1.32 -11.93
N LYS A 10 -2.71 2.57 -11.63
CA LYS A 10 -1.30 3.00 -11.56
C LYS A 10 -0.69 2.73 -10.18
N ALA A 11 -1.52 2.38 -9.21
CA ALA A 11 -1.05 1.99 -7.89
C ALA A 11 -1.99 1.05 -7.16
N PHE A 12 -1.39 0.18 -6.39
CA PHE A 12 -2.06 -0.73 -5.50
C PHE A 12 -1.52 -0.54 -4.08
N LEU A 13 -2.40 -0.08 -3.19
CA LEU A 13 -2.03 0.31 -1.83
C LEU A 13 -2.62 -0.65 -0.81
N CYS A 14 -1.81 -0.99 0.20
CA CYS A 14 -2.25 -1.64 1.43
C CYS A 14 -2.04 -0.68 2.60
N PHE A 15 -3.07 -0.53 3.43
CA PHE A 15 -3.01 0.33 4.62
C PHE A 15 -2.97 -0.53 5.88
N ASP A 16 -1.81 -0.51 6.51
CA ASP A 16 -1.55 -1.12 7.82
C ASP A 16 -1.59 -0.07 8.96
N ALA A 17 -1.64 1.22 8.60
CA ALA A 17 -1.68 2.33 9.53
C ALA A 17 -3.03 2.50 10.25
N ASN A 18 -3.47 1.55 11.09
CA ASN A 18 -4.65 1.61 11.97
C ASN A 18 -5.81 2.47 11.41
N LEU A 19 -6.69 1.85 10.62
CA LEU A 19 -7.86 2.49 10.01
C LEU A 19 -9.18 2.25 10.78
N PRO A 20 -9.29 2.25 12.13
CA PRO A 20 -10.46 1.68 12.78
C PRO A 20 -11.77 2.45 12.57
N ASN A 21 -11.81 3.55 11.80
CA ASN A 21 -13.02 4.36 11.57
C ASN A 21 -13.12 4.97 10.16
N LEU A 22 -12.43 4.44 9.15
CA LEU A 22 -12.54 4.97 7.80
C LEU A 22 -13.60 4.24 6.99
N GLU A 23 -14.55 5.01 6.46
CA GLU A 23 -15.50 4.48 5.49
C GLU A 23 -14.81 4.30 4.13
N ARG A 24 -15.10 3.19 3.45
CA ARG A 24 -14.74 3.01 2.04
C ARG A 24 -15.33 4.17 1.23
N CYS A 25 -14.65 4.62 0.17
CA CYS A 25 -15.20 5.68 -0.65
C CYS A 25 -16.59 5.29 -1.18
N LYS A 26 -17.48 6.28 -1.18
CA LYS A 26 -18.84 6.26 -1.72
C LYS A 26 -18.97 7.39 -2.75
N THR A 27 -20.05 7.40 -3.51
CA THR A 27 -20.37 8.54 -4.39
C THR A 27 -20.39 9.84 -3.57
N ASN A 28 -19.75 10.90 -4.07
CA ASN A 28 -19.60 12.20 -3.40
C ASN A 28 -18.76 12.19 -2.09
N CYS A 29 -17.86 11.22 -1.91
CA CYS A 29 -16.99 11.10 -0.72
C CYS A 29 -15.84 12.14 -0.63
N ALA A 30 -15.65 12.98 -1.66
CA ALA A 30 -14.45 13.81 -1.85
C ALA A 30 -14.19 14.86 -0.75
N SER A 31 -15.23 15.33 -0.06
CA SER A 31 -15.12 16.32 1.01
C SER A 31 -15.06 15.70 2.42
N SER A 32 -15.22 14.38 2.55
CA SER A 32 -15.25 13.70 3.84
C SER A 32 -13.84 13.46 4.38
N LYS A 33 -13.51 14.09 5.51
CA LYS A 33 -12.25 13.88 6.22
C LYS A 33 -12.09 12.47 6.83
N LYS A 34 -13.19 11.70 6.92
CA LYS A 34 -13.25 10.36 7.53
C LYS A 34 -13.40 9.23 6.52
N SER A 35 -13.35 9.52 5.22
CA SER A 35 -13.47 8.52 4.17
C SER A 35 -12.13 8.35 3.47
N LEU A 36 -11.70 7.10 3.27
CA LEU A 36 -10.59 6.82 2.38
C LEU A 36 -11.08 7.06 0.93
N CYS A 37 -10.98 8.31 0.49
CA CYS A 37 -11.38 8.74 -0.83
C CYS A 37 -10.26 8.45 -1.84
N ILE A 38 -10.47 7.48 -2.73
CA ILE A 38 -9.51 7.19 -3.81
C ILE A 38 -9.29 8.39 -4.75
N HIS A 39 -10.25 9.34 -4.81
CA HIS A 39 -10.10 10.57 -5.60
C HIS A 39 -9.10 11.57 -4.99
N GLY A 40 -8.61 11.34 -3.76
CA GLY A 40 -7.52 12.12 -3.16
C GLY A 40 -6.14 11.81 -3.76
N PHE A 41 -6.02 10.72 -4.52
CA PHE A 41 -4.80 10.38 -5.23
C PHE A 41 -4.78 11.03 -6.63
N LYS A 42 -3.62 11.53 -7.05
CA LYS A 42 -3.44 12.11 -8.39
C LYS A 42 -3.52 11.07 -9.52
N ASN A 43 -3.35 9.80 -9.17
CA ASN A 43 -3.36 8.67 -10.09
C ASN A 43 -4.55 7.75 -9.78
N LYS A 44 -4.94 6.91 -10.76
CA LYS A 44 -5.94 5.88 -10.52
C LYS A 44 -5.36 4.82 -9.59
N VAL A 45 -5.84 4.81 -8.35
CA VAL A 45 -5.37 3.94 -7.28
C VAL A 45 -6.43 2.92 -6.92
N LYS A 46 -6.00 1.68 -6.70
CA LYS A 46 -6.78 0.68 -5.97
C LYS A 46 -6.21 0.54 -4.56
N VAL A 47 -7.09 0.54 -3.57
CA VAL A 47 -6.70 0.35 -2.17
C VAL A 47 -7.31 -0.92 -1.65
N GLU A 48 -6.47 -1.86 -1.20
CA GLU A 48 -6.93 -2.97 -0.38
C GLU A 48 -7.03 -2.50 1.06
N VAL A 49 -8.27 -2.45 1.52
CA VAL A 49 -8.57 -2.17 2.93
C VAL A 49 -8.49 -3.48 3.67
N CYS A 50 -7.38 -3.65 4.36
CA CYS A 50 -7.21 -4.63 5.41
C CYS A 50 -8.26 -4.40 6.51
N ASP A 51 -9.03 -5.43 6.87
CA ASP A 51 -9.93 -5.35 8.03
C ASP A 51 -9.08 -5.00 9.27
N PRO A 52 -9.21 -3.77 9.82
CA PRO A 52 -8.30 -3.31 10.87
C PRO A 52 -8.32 -4.23 12.08
N LYS A 53 -9.49 -4.80 12.40
CA LYS A 53 -9.65 -5.71 13.55
C LYS A 53 -8.85 -7.00 13.39
N ARG A 54 -8.67 -7.48 12.17
CA ARG A 54 -7.89 -8.70 11.88
C ARG A 54 -6.40 -8.41 11.86
N PHE A 55 -6.00 -7.26 11.30
CA PHE A 55 -4.59 -6.88 11.14
C PHE A 55 -3.91 -6.51 12.45
N HIS A 56 -4.64 -5.91 13.40
CA HIS A 56 -4.09 -5.62 14.74
C HIS A 56 -3.49 -6.83 15.47
N ALA A 57 -3.89 -8.05 15.11
CA ALA A 57 -3.39 -9.29 15.69
C ALA A 57 -2.42 -10.04 14.76
N TRP A 58 -2.09 -9.47 13.60
CA TRP A 58 -1.19 -10.09 12.64
C TRP A 58 0.23 -9.59 12.86
N SER A 59 1.19 -10.46 12.54
CA SER A 59 2.59 -10.08 12.46
C SER A 59 2.87 -9.38 11.13
N ASP A 60 3.91 -8.57 11.06
CA ASP A 60 4.21 -7.79 9.86
C ASP A 60 4.48 -8.68 8.65
N LEU A 61 5.13 -9.83 8.84
CA LEU A 61 5.30 -10.82 7.78
C LEU A 61 3.95 -11.34 7.28
N ARG A 62 2.97 -11.54 8.16
CA ARG A 62 1.62 -11.99 7.77
C ARG A 62 0.87 -10.90 7.00
N VAL A 63 1.04 -9.63 7.38
CA VAL A 63 0.52 -8.48 6.63
C VAL A 63 1.13 -8.43 5.22
N PHE A 64 2.46 -8.54 5.15
CA PHE A 64 3.20 -8.50 3.88
C PHE A 64 2.82 -9.64 2.94
N THR A 65 2.81 -10.89 3.42
CA THR A 65 2.45 -12.07 2.62
C THR A 65 1.00 -12.05 2.16
N TRP A 66 0.06 -11.56 2.98
CA TRP A 66 -1.32 -11.35 2.55
C TRP A 66 -1.41 -10.32 1.42
N PHE A 67 -0.64 -9.23 1.50
CA PHE A 67 -0.65 -8.22 0.44
C PHE A 67 -0.07 -8.76 -0.86
N LEU A 68 1.01 -9.55 -0.81
CA LEU A 68 1.54 -10.28 -1.96
C LEU A 68 0.47 -11.19 -2.59
N GLY A 69 -0.28 -11.94 -1.78
CA GLY A 69 -1.38 -12.76 -2.27
C GLY A 69 -2.42 -11.96 -3.06
N ASN A 70 -2.80 -10.78 -2.57
CA ASN A 70 -3.71 -9.88 -3.30
C ASN A 70 -3.09 -9.36 -4.59
N ILE A 71 -1.80 -9.00 -4.59
CA ILE A 71 -1.09 -8.56 -5.79
C ILE A 71 -1.14 -9.67 -6.86
N PHE A 72 -0.78 -10.91 -6.50
CA PHE A 72 -0.78 -12.03 -7.45
C PHE A 72 -2.15 -12.30 -8.05
N VAL A 73 -3.21 -12.28 -7.24
CA VAL A 73 -4.59 -12.44 -7.73
C VAL A 73 -4.97 -11.32 -8.71
N ASN A 74 -4.62 -10.07 -8.41
CA ASN A 74 -4.94 -8.94 -9.28
C ASN A 74 -4.09 -8.90 -10.56
N ILE A 75 -2.85 -9.43 -10.53
CA ILE A 75 -2.05 -9.66 -11.74
C ILE A 75 -2.70 -10.73 -12.60
N ALA A 76 -3.10 -11.87 -12.01
CA ALA A 76 -3.74 -12.97 -12.73
C ALA A 76 -5.07 -12.55 -13.40
N ASN A 77 -5.80 -11.63 -12.76
CA ASN A 77 -7.03 -11.05 -13.30
C ASN A 77 -6.81 -9.91 -14.32
N GLY A 78 -5.56 -9.58 -14.66
CA GLY A 78 -5.24 -8.50 -15.59
C GLY A 78 -5.54 -7.08 -15.08
N ILE A 79 -5.75 -6.93 -13.77
CA ILE A 79 -6.05 -5.64 -13.13
C ILE A 79 -4.76 -4.85 -12.88
N ILE A 80 -3.71 -5.53 -12.42
CA ILE A 80 -2.37 -4.96 -12.17
C ILE A 80 -1.45 -5.36 -13.32
N LEU A 81 -0.77 -4.36 -13.88
CA LEU A 81 0.43 -4.57 -14.69
C LEU A 81 1.65 -4.34 -13.80
N PRO A 82 2.46 -5.37 -13.49
CA PRO A 82 3.57 -5.26 -12.54
C PRO A 82 4.57 -4.13 -12.84
N ASN A 83 4.80 -3.84 -14.12
CA ASN A 83 5.77 -2.82 -14.54
C ASN A 83 5.20 -1.40 -14.53
N ASP A 84 3.87 -1.27 -14.53
CA ASP A 84 3.17 0.03 -14.66
C ASP A 84 2.37 0.38 -13.40
N CYS A 85 2.51 -0.41 -12.34
CA CYS A 85 1.75 -0.28 -11.11
C CYS A 85 2.66 -0.18 -9.90
N LEU A 86 2.55 0.93 -9.17
CA LEU A 86 3.23 1.11 -7.90
C LEU A 86 2.58 0.23 -6.83
N LEU A 87 3.34 -0.65 -6.20
CA LEU A 87 2.89 -1.49 -5.08
C LEU A 87 3.40 -0.89 -3.77
N MET A 88 2.51 -0.58 -2.83
CA MET A 88 2.93 0.12 -1.61
C MET A 88 2.12 -0.28 -0.37
N ILE A 89 2.84 -0.49 0.74
CA ILE A 89 2.29 -0.56 2.10
C ILE A 89 2.48 0.78 2.78
N LEU A 90 1.41 1.29 3.38
CA LEU A 90 1.40 2.49 4.21
C LEU A 90 1.22 2.07 5.67
N THR A 91 2.27 2.23 6.47
CA THR A 91 2.30 1.80 7.87
C THR A 91 2.82 2.91 8.80
N LYS A 92 2.59 2.73 10.10
CA LYS A 92 3.21 3.54 11.17
C LYS A 92 4.33 2.80 11.86
N ASP A 93 4.39 1.50 11.64
CA ASP A 93 5.45 0.72 12.20
C ASP A 93 6.76 1.14 11.53
N ARG A 94 7.66 1.67 12.36
CA ARG A 94 8.98 2.11 11.90
C ARG A 94 9.91 0.93 11.66
N ASN A 95 9.60 -0.21 12.26
CA ASN A 95 10.37 -1.43 12.22
C ASN A 95 9.77 -2.44 11.24
N PHE A 96 8.67 -2.13 10.54
CA PHE A 96 7.98 -3.04 9.64
C PHE A 96 8.91 -3.90 8.77
N ILE A 97 9.85 -3.27 8.06
CA ILE A 97 10.79 -4.00 7.18
C ILE A 97 11.70 -4.95 7.99
N GLU A 98 12.22 -4.48 9.13
CA GLU A 98 13.10 -5.27 9.99
C GLU A 98 12.35 -6.41 10.67
N ASP A 99 11.10 -6.20 11.07
CA ASP A 99 10.26 -7.21 11.69
C ASP A 99 9.84 -8.27 10.65
N VAL A 100 9.45 -7.87 9.42
CA VAL A 100 9.26 -8.81 8.30
C VAL A 100 10.52 -9.61 8.04
N LYS A 101 11.68 -8.95 7.99
CA LYS A 101 12.97 -9.59 7.70
C LYS A 101 13.33 -10.62 8.76
N LYS A 102 13.27 -10.23 10.02
CA LYS A 102 13.55 -11.10 11.16
C LYS A 102 12.64 -12.31 11.17
N GLU A 103 11.33 -12.10 11.06
CA GLU A 103 10.37 -13.21 11.04
C GLU A 103 10.55 -14.14 9.84
N TRP A 104 10.87 -13.59 8.66
CA TRP A 104 11.13 -14.38 7.46
C TRP A 104 12.39 -15.22 7.63
N GLU A 105 13.48 -14.65 8.15
CA GLU A 105 14.73 -15.37 8.43
C GLU A 105 14.51 -16.51 9.44
N GLU A 106 13.71 -16.29 10.48
CA GLU A 106 13.32 -17.32 11.46
C GLU A 106 12.46 -18.43 10.84
N LYS A 107 11.58 -18.08 9.87
CA LYS A 107 10.64 -19.01 9.23
C LYS A 107 11.14 -19.60 7.91
N ARG A 108 12.35 -19.25 7.45
CA ARG A 108 12.94 -19.65 6.13
C ARG A 108 12.91 -21.15 5.83
N LEU A 109 12.77 -22.00 6.85
CA LEU A 109 12.62 -23.45 6.68
C LEU A 109 11.28 -23.87 6.03
N TRP A 110 10.29 -22.98 5.95
CA TRP A 110 8.91 -23.30 5.55
C TRP A 110 8.36 -22.50 4.37
N GLU A 111 9.09 -21.49 3.88
CA GLU A 111 8.60 -20.58 2.84
C GLU A 111 9.38 -20.69 1.53
N HIS A 112 8.67 -20.86 0.41
CA HIS A 112 9.23 -20.89 -0.94
C HIS A 112 9.48 -19.49 -1.55
N LEU A 113 9.16 -18.42 -0.82
CA LEU A 113 9.32 -17.05 -1.28
C LEU A 113 10.70 -16.52 -0.89
N SER A 114 11.43 -16.01 -1.90
CA SER A 114 12.71 -15.35 -1.71
C SER A 114 12.50 -13.84 -1.63
N PHE A 115 12.74 -13.26 -0.45
CA PHE A 115 12.66 -11.82 -0.24
C PHE A 115 14.04 -11.16 -0.31
N VAL A 116 14.08 -9.98 -0.93
CA VAL A 116 15.24 -9.09 -0.94
C VAL A 116 14.81 -7.79 -0.27
N PHE A 117 15.53 -7.41 0.78
CA PHE A 117 15.21 -6.25 1.60
C PHE A 117 16.09 -5.06 1.23
N SER A 118 15.47 -3.89 1.12
CA SER A 118 16.10 -2.58 0.91
C SER A 118 15.59 -1.59 1.96
N ASN A 119 16.14 -0.38 1.98
CA ASN A 119 15.82 0.64 2.99
C ASN A 119 14.32 0.94 3.11
N ASN A 120 13.59 0.97 1.99
CA ASN A 120 12.16 1.28 1.96
C ASN A 120 11.35 0.35 1.05
N SER A 121 11.89 -0.80 0.67
CA SER A 121 11.18 -1.76 -0.16
C SER A 121 11.53 -3.21 0.19
N ILE A 122 10.59 -4.09 -0.09
CA ILE A 122 10.74 -5.54 0.00
C ILE A 122 10.40 -6.10 -1.38
N SER A 123 11.35 -6.80 -1.98
CA SER A 123 11.20 -7.40 -3.31
C SER A 123 10.95 -8.90 -3.22
N CYS A 124 10.06 -9.41 -4.08
CA CYS A 124 9.74 -10.82 -4.24
C CYS A 124 9.77 -11.17 -5.74
N GLY A 125 10.89 -11.73 -6.21
CA GLY A 125 11.11 -11.96 -7.65
C GLY A 125 11.20 -10.63 -8.41
N ARG A 126 10.26 -10.39 -9.34
CA ARG A 126 10.18 -9.13 -10.12
C ARG A 126 9.27 -8.08 -9.49
N LEU A 127 8.61 -8.39 -8.38
CA LEU A 127 7.75 -7.45 -7.68
C LEU A 127 8.55 -6.69 -6.64
N GLU A 128 8.47 -5.36 -6.68
CA GLU A 128 8.99 -4.48 -5.63
C GLU A 128 7.81 -3.83 -4.90
N VAL A 129 7.73 -4.05 -3.59
CA VAL A 129 6.71 -3.44 -2.72
C VAL A 129 7.38 -2.39 -1.85
N PHE A 130 6.97 -1.14 -2.01
CA PHE A 130 7.47 -0.04 -1.18
C PHE A 130 6.77 -0.02 0.18
N VAL A 131 7.52 0.23 1.24
CA VAL A 131 6.97 0.44 2.58
C VAL A 131 7.17 1.91 2.94
N GLN A 132 6.08 2.64 3.02
CA GLN A 132 6.08 4.08 3.29
C GLN A 132 5.56 4.35 4.69
N GLN A 133 6.44 4.86 5.55
CA GLN A 133 6.10 5.26 6.91
C GLN A 133 5.29 6.56 6.93
N ILE A 134 4.26 6.59 7.77
CA ILE A 134 3.42 7.77 8.07
C ILE A 134 3.81 8.31 9.45
N ASP A 135 4.67 9.33 9.48
CA ASP A 135 5.41 9.83 10.66
C ASP A 135 5.01 11.26 11.11
N CYS A 136 3.77 11.66 10.88
CA CYS A 136 3.31 13.04 11.01
C CYS A 136 2.96 13.39 12.49
N LEU A 137 3.46 14.53 12.99
CA LEU A 137 3.42 14.96 14.40
C LEU A 137 2.02 14.96 15.07
N ASN A 138 0.95 15.23 14.32
CA ASN A 138 -0.42 15.32 14.85
C ASN A 138 -1.18 13.98 14.77
N TYR A 139 -0.44 12.88 14.78
CA TYR A 139 -1.01 11.54 14.80
C TYR A 139 -1.78 11.30 16.12
N GLY A 140 -3.12 11.40 16.08
CA GLY A 140 -4.00 10.97 17.17
C GLY A 140 -5.00 11.99 17.70
N ASN A 141 -4.83 13.29 17.47
CA ASN A 141 -5.72 14.29 18.09
C ASN A 141 -7.10 14.42 17.42
N SER A 142 -7.22 14.14 16.11
CA SER A 142 -8.50 14.31 15.37
C SER A 142 -8.94 13.10 14.52
N ARG A 143 -8.18 11.98 14.52
CA ARG A 143 -8.35 10.78 13.66
C ARG A 143 -8.33 11.02 12.13
N THR A 144 -8.56 12.23 11.64
CA THR A 144 -8.66 12.57 10.20
C THR A 144 -7.38 13.12 9.58
N ASP A 145 -6.46 13.66 10.37
CA ASP A 145 -5.17 14.20 9.89
C ASP A 145 -4.24 13.13 9.30
N ASN A 146 -4.60 11.87 9.51
CA ASN A 146 -3.88 10.67 9.08
C ASN A 146 -3.92 10.46 7.56
N LEU A 147 -5.04 10.81 6.91
CA LEU A 147 -5.24 10.54 5.47
C LEU A 147 -4.51 11.56 4.60
N ARG A 148 -4.53 12.84 4.98
CA ARG A 148 -3.86 13.89 4.22
C ARG A 148 -2.36 13.61 4.08
N CYS A 149 -1.71 13.25 5.18
CA CYS A 149 -0.29 12.91 5.18
C CYS A 149 0.00 11.65 4.35
N ALA A 150 -0.87 10.62 4.43
CA ALA A 150 -0.77 9.44 3.57
C ALA A 150 -0.90 9.79 2.08
N PHE A 151 -1.89 10.61 1.71
CA PHE A 151 -2.07 11.10 0.34
C PHE A 151 -0.87 11.93 -0.14
N GLU A 152 -0.35 12.84 0.69
CA GLU A 152 0.82 13.66 0.37
C GLU A 152 2.06 12.78 0.13
N LYS A 153 2.31 11.78 0.98
CA LYS A 153 3.44 10.84 0.82
C LYS A 153 3.32 10.02 -0.45
N VAL A 154 2.15 9.43 -0.71
CA VAL A 154 1.90 8.64 -1.93
C VAL A 154 2.02 9.51 -3.18
N ASN A 155 1.42 10.70 -3.18
CA ASN A 155 1.50 11.63 -4.31
C ASN A 155 2.94 12.12 -4.56
N SER A 156 3.71 12.37 -3.51
CA SER A 156 5.12 12.77 -3.63
C SER A 156 5.98 11.62 -4.17
N PHE A 157 5.68 10.39 -3.76
CA PHE A 157 6.36 9.20 -4.28
C PHE A 157 6.09 8.97 -5.77
N PHE A 158 4.86 9.22 -6.25
CA PHE A 158 4.60 9.18 -7.69
C PHE A 158 5.42 10.21 -8.46
N LEU A 159 5.53 11.43 -7.93
CA LEU A 159 6.30 12.49 -8.60
C LEU A 159 7.77 12.13 -8.70
N SER A 160 8.37 11.58 -7.64
CA SER A 160 9.78 11.17 -7.69
C SER A 160 10.01 10.03 -8.69
N LYS A 161 9.13 9.01 -8.71
CA LYS A 161 9.27 7.87 -9.64
C LYS A 161 9.06 8.26 -11.10
N ASN A 162 8.12 9.15 -11.40
CA ASN A 162 7.91 9.62 -12.77
C ASN A 162 9.10 10.46 -13.27
N ASN A 163 9.72 11.27 -12.41
CA ASN A 163 10.90 12.05 -12.78
C ASN A 163 12.15 11.17 -12.97
N SER A 164 12.24 10.03 -12.28
CA SER A 164 13.35 9.06 -12.46
C SER A 164 13.22 8.19 -13.71
N GLN A 165 12.13 8.28 -14.47
CA GLN A 165 11.94 7.58 -15.75
C GLN A 165 12.21 8.48 -16.97
N THR A 166 12.51 9.77 -16.74
CA THR A 166 12.82 10.76 -17.79
C THR A 166 14.32 11.07 -17.93
N ASP A 167 15.17 10.41 -17.14
CA ASP A 167 16.63 10.44 -17.24
C ASP A 167 17.17 9.07 -17.69
#